data_AF-A0A1M7HRS3-F1
#
_entry.id   AF-A0A1M7HRS3-F1
#
_cell.length_a   1.000
_cell.length_b   1.000
_cell.length_c   1.000
_cell.angle_alpha   90.00
_cell.angle_beta   90.00
_cell.angle_gamma   90.00
#
_symmetry.space_group_name_H-M   'P 1'
#
loop_
_entity.id
_entity.type
_entity.pdbx_description
1 polymer ?
#
loop_
_entity_poly.entity_id
_entity_poly.type
_entity_poly.pdbx_seq_one_letter_code
_entity_poly.pdbx_strand_id
1 'polypeptide(L)'
;MSFTLSFMHSCSTDEILLQNDSNIQTVSREEAIQFLQQNPLKGSGNKTSKTTTLSNYDAITLEKITNSDQLLTVIPLPDNDKQQNSRVLLLTVNDTLKSAVFTMYPDVDQSTKEFSGRVLITSMSGDFFKGFRMKNGYIISKFIKETSLNKTNKIESKSTLAYATEPIKLHEVIIPARKPVQSLTVAYLYVYSWEIESSSYSDLYWGFGGGGGGSGGSAEPVVEDPCDQLKTQNSNTDYLSKIQSLKKNTGLKNETGFIENKDGTFKDLINTTNDGLDIPKDANTIGFNHTHIDDYESGDYDEDGNAIINQPIKIFSPKDVMTFIILLNNANRQNISLGSIYGKVISSSNTYTLKFEGVISDINQSIPFDKVLDRNYQKAIKKNGLENGFLQFLQDTGIKGVSLYKVNTDGTAEKKSLDANNNIVTTPCS
;
A
#
# COMPACT_ATOMS: atom_id res chain seq x y z
N MET A 1 31.55 52.03 -28.23
CA MET A 1 30.97 50.68 -28.40
C MET A 1 30.02 50.45 -27.25
N SER A 2 28.74 50.27 -27.56
CA SER A 2 27.68 50.02 -26.58
C SER A 2 27.56 48.51 -26.39
N PHE A 3 27.60 48.02 -25.15
CA PHE A 3 26.95 46.76 -24.76
C PHE A 3 26.52 46.84 -23.29
N THR A 4 25.20 46.85 -23.14
CA THR A 4 24.42 46.72 -21.92
C THR A 4 24.49 45.29 -21.41
N LEU A 5 24.59 45.08 -20.09
CA LEU A 5 24.17 43.82 -19.48
C LEU A 5 23.59 44.07 -18.07
N SER A 6 22.26 44.17 -18.02
CA SER A 6 21.47 43.99 -16.80
C SER A 6 21.06 42.53 -16.72
N PHE A 7 21.35 41.85 -15.62
CA PHE A 7 20.63 40.65 -15.21
C PHE A 7 20.10 40.86 -13.79
N MET A 8 18.78 41.01 -13.69
CA MET A 8 18.06 40.82 -12.44
C MET A 8 17.93 39.31 -12.18
N HIS A 9 18.33 38.87 -10.98
CA HIS A 9 18.01 37.54 -10.47
C HIS A 9 16.55 37.53 -10.01
N SER A 10 15.70 36.71 -10.64
CA SER A 10 14.44 36.27 -10.07
C SER A 10 14.61 34.83 -9.57
N CYS A 11 14.46 34.61 -8.27
CA CYS A 11 14.22 33.29 -7.70
C CYS A 11 12.81 32.83 -8.09
N SER A 12 12.69 31.68 -8.74
CA SER A 12 11.49 30.85 -8.69
C SER A 12 11.89 29.51 -8.07
N THR A 13 11.36 29.22 -6.90
CA THR A 13 11.33 27.88 -6.32
C THR A 13 10.41 27.03 -7.18
N ASP A 14 10.94 25.97 -7.79
CA ASP A 14 10.15 24.98 -8.52
C ASP A 14 9.25 24.23 -7.53
N GLU A 15 7.97 24.57 -7.51
CA GLU A 15 6.91 23.76 -6.93
C GLU A 15 6.86 22.42 -7.69
N ILE A 16 6.89 21.33 -6.93
CA ILE A 16 6.69 19.98 -7.45
C ILE A 16 5.27 19.91 -8.02
N LEU A 17 5.16 19.85 -9.34
CA LEU A 17 3.92 19.64 -10.07
C LEU A 17 3.30 18.29 -9.66
N LEU A 18 2.32 18.34 -8.75
CA LEU A 18 1.30 17.30 -8.64
C LEU A 18 0.64 17.17 -10.01
N GLN A 19 0.56 15.94 -10.49
CA GLN A 19 -0.04 15.64 -11.79
C GLN A 19 -1.52 16.07 -11.73
N ASN A 20 -1.84 17.15 -12.42
CA ASN A 20 -3.20 17.64 -12.58
C ASN A 20 -3.96 16.58 -13.38
N ASP A 21 -4.66 15.67 -12.70
CA ASP A 21 -5.44 14.61 -13.33
C ASP A 21 -6.62 15.27 -14.05
N SER A 22 -6.49 15.46 -15.37
CA SER A 22 -7.43 16.22 -16.22
C SER A 22 -8.87 15.69 -16.27
N ASN A 23 -9.16 14.63 -15.52
CA ASN A 23 -10.32 13.77 -15.70
C ASN A 23 -11.24 13.72 -14.47
N ILE A 24 -10.78 14.16 -13.29
CA ILE A 24 -11.64 14.37 -12.13
C ILE A 24 -11.41 15.74 -11.51
N GLN A 25 -12.46 16.30 -10.89
CA GLN A 25 -12.38 17.56 -10.16
C GLN A 25 -13.23 17.49 -8.88
N THR A 26 -12.69 18.10 -7.82
CA THR A 26 -13.38 18.27 -6.53
C THR A 26 -14.63 19.12 -6.73
N VAL A 27 -15.79 18.63 -6.29
CA VAL A 27 -17.04 19.41 -6.30
C VAL A 27 -17.00 20.36 -5.10
N SER A 28 -17.01 21.67 -5.32
CA SER A 28 -17.02 22.64 -4.23
C SER A 28 -18.28 22.52 -3.36
N ARG A 29 -18.22 23.09 -2.15
CA ARG A 29 -19.36 23.10 -1.23
C ARG A 29 -20.56 23.79 -1.86
N GLU A 30 -20.33 24.89 -2.56
CA GLU A 30 -21.36 25.69 -3.22
C GLU A 30 -22.02 24.90 -4.36
N GLU A 31 -21.24 24.23 -5.21
CA GLU A 31 -21.75 23.36 -6.27
C GLU A 31 -22.54 22.18 -5.70
N ALA A 32 -22.06 21.58 -4.60
CA ALA A 32 -22.76 20.49 -3.92
C ALA A 32 -24.14 20.93 -3.40
N ILE A 33 -24.21 22.11 -2.77
CA ILE A 33 -25.48 22.68 -2.28
C ILE A 33 -26.44 22.92 -3.44
N GLN A 34 -25.96 23.55 -4.53
CA GLN A 34 -26.78 23.79 -5.72
C GLN A 34 -27.29 22.48 -6.34
N PHE A 35 -26.42 21.48 -6.45
CA PHE A 35 -26.78 20.16 -6.98
C PHE A 35 -27.89 19.51 -6.16
N LEU A 36 -27.77 19.53 -4.82
CA LEU A 36 -28.77 18.95 -3.92
C LEU A 36 -30.11 19.68 -3.96
N GLN A 37 -30.10 21.01 -4.12
CA GLN A 37 -31.33 21.79 -4.30
C GLN A 37 -32.07 21.43 -5.58
N GLN A 38 -31.34 21.12 -6.65
CA GLN A 38 -31.91 20.71 -7.94
C GLN A 38 -32.29 19.22 -7.98
N ASN A 39 -31.61 18.38 -7.19
CA ASN A 39 -31.75 16.92 -7.21
C ASN A 39 -32.07 16.38 -5.80
N PRO A 40 -33.26 16.64 -5.26
CA PRO A 40 -33.62 16.19 -3.92
C PRO A 40 -33.72 14.65 -3.87
N LEU A 41 -33.33 14.07 -2.72
CA LEU A 41 -33.41 12.62 -2.50
C LEU A 41 -34.86 12.14 -2.50
N LYS A 42 -35.12 11.05 -3.23
CA LYS A 42 -36.40 10.35 -3.20
C LYS A 42 -36.28 9.09 -2.36
N GLY A 43 -37.09 8.99 -1.29
CA GLY A 43 -37.14 7.78 -0.47
C GLY A 43 -37.69 6.59 -1.26
N SER A 44 -37.00 5.45 -1.19
CA SER A 44 -37.47 4.16 -1.73
C SER A 44 -38.30 3.45 -0.67
N GLY A 45 -39.61 3.67 -0.71
CA GLY A 45 -40.58 2.98 0.16
C GLY A 45 -41.99 3.08 -0.42
N ASN A 46 -42.71 1.95 -0.48
CA ASN A 46 -44.06 1.79 -1.02
C ASN A 46 -45.18 2.55 -0.27
N LYS A 47 -44.87 3.64 0.43
CA LYS A 47 -45.85 4.55 1.01
C LYS A 47 -45.38 5.98 0.83
N THR A 48 -46.01 6.71 -0.10
CA THR A 48 -45.90 8.17 -0.35
C THR A 48 -44.46 8.69 -0.45
N SER A 49 -44.03 9.01 -1.68
CA SER A 49 -42.74 9.64 -1.99
C SER A 49 -42.49 10.87 -1.09
N LYS A 50 -41.80 10.65 0.03
CA LYS A 50 -41.28 11.72 0.87
C LYS A 50 -39.98 12.17 0.23
N THR A 51 -39.95 13.40 -0.24
CA THR A 51 -38.72 14.09 -0.65
C THR A 51 -38.03 14.55 0.62
N THR A 52 -36.84 14.04 0.89
CA THR A 52 -36.05 14.50 2.05
C THR A 52 -35.16 15.64 1.57
N THR A 53 -35.42 16.85 2.08
CA THR A 53 -34.54 18.00 1.87
C THR A 53 -33.35 17.87 2.82
N LEU A 54 -32.14 17.69 2.29
CA LEU A 54 -30.92 17.83 3.10
C LEU A 54 -30.80 19.29 3.52
N SER A 55 -31.00 19.56 4.81
CA SER A 55 -30.92 20.92 5.37
C SER A 55 -29.61 21.20 6.11
N ASN A 56 -28.84 20.17 6.44
CA ASN A 56 -27.58 20.31 7.16
C ASN A 56 -26.37 20.34 6.20
N TYR A 57 -26.22 21.47 5.49
CA TYR A 57 -25.08 21.69 4.59
C TYR A 57 -23.76 21.96 5.33
N ASP A 58 -23.79 22.14 6.65
CA ASP A 58 -22.58 22.29 7.49
C ASP A 58 -21.88 20.95 7.72
N ALA A 59 -22.57 19.83 7.47
CA ALA A 59 -22.00 18.49 7.56
C ALA A 59 -21.28 18.04 6.27
N ILE A 60 -21.17 18.89 5.25
CA ILE A 60 -20.42 18.58 4.02
C ILE A 60 -18.93 18.51 4.37
N THR A 61 -18.30 17.39 4.05
CA THR A 61 -16.87 17.16 4.23
C THR A 61 -16.17 16.88 2.91
N LEU A 62 -14.86 17.10 2.87
CA LEU A 62 -14.00 16.70 1.76
C LEU A 62 -13.11 15.54 2.24
N GLU A 63 -13.22 14.40 1.57
CA GLU A 63 -12.47 13.19 1.91
C GLU A 63 -11.39 12.91 0.85
N LYS A 64 -10.21 12.46 1.30
CA LYS A 64 -9.06 12.22 0.41
C LYS A 64 -9.35 11.09 -0.58
N ILE A 65 -9.01 11.32 -1.85
CA ILE A 65 -8.90 10.27 -2.86
C ILE A 65 -7.42 9.88 -2.96
N THR A 66 -7.09 8.62 -2.70
CA THR A 66 -5.73 8.11 -2.85
C THR A 66 -5.32 8.18 -4.32
N ASN A 67 -4.08 8.61 -4.56
CA ASN A 67 -3.49 8.85 -5.89
C ASN A 67 -4.10 10.04 -6.66
N SER A 68 -4.67 11.02 -5.97
CA SER A 68 -5.20 12.24 -6.55
C SER A 68 -5.00 13.43 -5.60
N ASP A 69 -4.84 14.63 -6.17
CA ASP A 69 -4.87 15.90 -5.44
C ASP A 69 -6.31 16.42 -5.23
N GLN A 70 -7.26 15.90 -6.00
CA GLN A 70 -8.69 16.13 -5.83
C GLN A 70 -9.25 15.37 -4.62
N LEU A 71 -10.34 15.92 -4.07
CA LEU A 71 -11.05 15.40 -2.92
C LEU A 71 -12.46 14.96 -3.32
N LEU A 72 -12.99 13.98 -2.59
CA LEU A 72 -14.37 13.54 -2.73
C LEU A 72 -15.26 14.36 -1.80
N THR A 73 -16.32 14.96 -2.34
CA THR A 73 -17.29 15.70 -1.54
C THR A 73 -18.31 14.74 -0.95
N VAL A 74 -18.38 14.68 0.37
CA VAL A 74 -19.17 13.71 1.12
C VAL A 74 -20.20 14.43 1.99
N ILE A 75 -21.44 13.95 1.94
CA ILE A 75 -22.57 14.58 2.62
C ILE A 75 -23.35 13.51 3.39
N PRO A 76 -23.28 13.48 4.72
CA PRO A 76 -24.00 12.48 5.51
C PRO A 76 -25.51 12.68 5.40
N LEU A 77 -26.27 11.58 5.30
CA LEU A 77 -27.72 11.61 5.34
C LEU A 77 -28.26 11.70 6.77
N PRO A 78 -29.42 12.34 6.99
CA PRO A 78 -29.98 12.55 8.33
C PRO A 78 -30.45 11.25 9.00
N ASP A 79 -30.78 10.22 8.23
CA ASP A 79 -31.35 8.96 8.72
C ASP A 79 -30.28 7.95 9.21
N ASN A 80 -29.06 8.42 9.52
CA ASN A 80 -27.96 7.59 9.96
C ASN A 80 -28.12 7.17 11.43
N ASP A 81 -27.97 5.87 11.70
CA ASP A 81 -28.03 5.28 13.03
C ASP A 81 -27.02 4.12 13.18
N LYS A 82 -27.20 3.27 14.21
CA LYS A 82 -26.31 2.12 14.45
C LYS A 82 -26.47 0.99 13.42
N GLN A 83 -27.59 0.95 12.69
CA GLN A 83 -27.92 -0.07 11.70
C GLN A 83 -27.61 0.39 10.27
N GLN A 84 -27.52 1.71 10.05
CA GLN A 84 -27.29 2.28 8.72
C GLN A 84 -26.46 3.57 8.77
N ASN A 85 -25.44 3.66 7.91
CA ASN A 85 -24.66 4.89 7.66
C ASN A 85 -24.66 5.18 6.16
N SER A 86 -25.37 6.22 5.75
CA SER A 86 -25.59 6.65 4.37
C SER A 86 -25.00 8.02 4.12
N ARG A 87 -24.38 8.21 2.95
CA ARG A 87 -23.78 9.46 2.51
C ARG A 87 -24.05 9.69 1.03
N VAL A 88 -24.24 10.94 0.62
CA VAL A 88 -24.13 11.35 -0.79
C VAL A 88 -22.67 11.61 -1.09
N LEU A 89 -22.19 11.09 -2.21
CA LEU A 89 -20.84 11.29 -2.72
C LEU A 89 -20.93 12.06 -4.04
N LEU A 90 -20.19 13.14 -4.17
CA LEU A 90 -20.14 13.99 -5.35
C LEU A 90 -18.71 14.14 -5.87
N LEU A 91 -18.53 13.98 -7.18
CA LEU A 91 -17.26 14.20 -7.87
C LEU A 91 -17.54 14.61 -9.32
N THR A 92 -16.81 15.57 -9.87
CA THR A 92 -16.85 15.86 -11.30
C THR A 92 -15.93 14.88 -12.01
N VAL A 93 -16.44 14.15 -13.00
CA VAL A 93 -15.69 13.16 -13.79
C VAL A 93 -15.91 13.46 -15.27
N ASN A 94 -14.84 13.72 -16.03
CA ASN A 94 -14.86 14.21 -17.40
C ASN A 94 -15.85 15.40 -17.56
N ASP A 95 -15.63 16.46 -16.78
CA ASP A 95 -16.46 17.69 -16.75
C ASP A 95 -17.94 17.48 -16.43
N THR A 96 -18.32 16.29 -15.94
CA THR A 96 -19.70 15.96 -15.57
C THR A 96 -19.78 15.67 -14.08
N LEU A 97 -20.56 16.45 -13.33
CA LEU A 97 -20.86 16.17 -11.92
C LEU A 97 -21.59 14.83 -11.79
N LYS A 98 -20.99 13.87 -11.08
CA LYS A 98 -21.54 12.56 -10.76
C LYS A 98 -21.94 12.50 -9.29
N SER A 99 -23.02 11.78 -9.02
CA SER A 99 -23.55 11.57 -7.66
C SER A 99 -23.84 10.10 -7.39
N ALA A 100 -23.54 9.65 -6.19
CA ALA A 100 -23.94 8.33 -5.70
C ALA A 100 -24.41 8.43 -4.25
N VAL A 101 -25.40 7.62 -3.88
CA VAL A 101 -25.77 7.40 -2.48
C VAL A 101 -25.07 6.12 -2.03
N PHE A 102 -24.18 6.26 -1.06
CA PHE A 102 -23.39 5.19 -0.50
C PHE A 102 -23.90 4.84 0.89
N THR A 103 -24.34 3.60 1.09
CA THR A 103 -24.97 3.15 2.33
C THR A 103 -24.28 1.92 2.89
N MET A 104 -23.86 2.00 4.15
CA MET A 104 -23.27 0.93 4.93
C MET A 104 -24.30 0.39 5.94
N TYR A 105 -24.43 -0.93 6.01
CA TYR A 105 -25.21 -1.65 7.01
C TYR A 105 -24.26 -2.54 7.82
N PRO A 106 -23.84 -2.12 9.03
CA PRO A 106 -22.98 -2.93 9.89
C PRO A 106 -23.64 -4.25 10.31
N ASP A 107 -22.85 -5.31 10.46
CA ASP A 107 -23.29 -6.53 11.15
C ASP A 107 -23.43 -6.27 12.66
N VAL A 108 -24.39 -6.93 13.30
CA VAL A 108 -24.76 -6.72 14.72
C VAL A 108 -23.60 -7.06 15.68
N ASP A 109 -22.70 -7.95 15.29
CA ASP A 109 -21.62 -8.50 16.13
C ASP A 109 -20.22 -7.95 15.78
N GLN A 110 -20.12 -6.71 15.28
CA GLN A 110 -18.81 -6.11 15.00
C GLN A 110 -17.99 -5.92 16.28
N SER A 111 -16.95 -6.75 16.46
CA SER A 111 -15.91 -6.62 17.48
C SER A 111 -14.54 -6.24 16.91
N THR A 112 -14.43 -6.17 15.58
CA THR A 112 -13.20 -5.86 14.84
C THR A 112 -13.13 -4.39 14.47
N LYS A 113 -11.91 -3.87 14.30
CA LYS A 113 -11.65 -2.48 13.88
C LYS A 113 -12.13 -2.23 12.45
N GLU A 114 -12.19 -3.29 11.64
CA GLU A 114 -12.52 -3.27 10.23
C GLU A 114 -13.99 -3.57 9.95
N PHE A 115 -14.57 -2.85 8.98
CA PHE A 115 -16.00 -2.96 8.68
C PHE A 115 -16.41 -4.38 8.20
N SER A 116 -17.40 -4.96 8.87
CA SER A 116 -18.10 -6.18 8.46
C SER A 116 -19.58 -5.87 8.26
N GLY A 117 -20.07 -5.87 7.04
CA GLY A 117 -21.37 -5.29 6.76
C GLY A 117 -21.77 -5.40 5.30
N ARG A 118 -22.89 -4.77 4.94
CA ARG A 118 -23.28 -4.60 3.53
C ARG A 118 -23.00 -3.18 3.12
N VAL A 119 -22.50 -3.02 1.92
CA VAL A 119 -22.42 -1.73 1.25
C VAL A 119 -23.38 -1.77 0.07
N LEU A 120 -24.27 -0.78 -0.03
CA LEU A 120 -25.12 -0.55 -1.19
C LEU A 120 -24.79 0.81 -1.79
N ILE A 121 -24.73 0.88 -3.11
CA ILE A 121 -24.53 2.10 -3.88
C ILE A 121 -25.75 2.28 -4.77
N THR A 122 -26.44 3.41 -4.64
CA THR A 122 -27.66 3.71 -5.37
C THR A 122 -27.64 5.11 -6.00
N SER A 123 -28.59 5.38 -6.88
CA SER A 123 -28.85 6.72 -7.41
C SER A 123 -29.47 7.62 -6.33
N MET A 124 -29.50 8.92 -6.57
CA MET A 124 -30.27 9.89 -5.75
C MET A 124 -31.78 9.58 -5.71
N SER A 125 -32.28 8.79 -6.67
CA SER A 125 -33.67 8.30 -6.72
C SER A 125 -33.87 6.93 -6.08
N GLY A 126 -32.80 6.32 -5.56
CA GLY A 126 -32.84 5.00 -4.91
C GLY A 126 -32.66 3.81 -5.86
N ASP A 127 -32.29 4.03 -7.12
CA ASP A 127 -32.02 2.94 -8.06
C ASP A 127 -30.72 2.23 -7.70
N PHE A 128 -30.79 0.91 -7.52
CA PHE A 128 -29.61 0.11 -7.20
C PHE A 128 -28.57 0.13 -8.33
N PHE A 129 -27.33 0.48 -8.00
CA PHE A 129 -26.18 0.41 -8.90
C PHE A 129 -25.33 -0.83 -8.60
N LYS A 130 -24.81 -0.91 -7.37
CA LYS A 130 -23.86 -1.95 -6.95
C LYS A 130 -24.04 -2.24 -5.47
N GLY A 131 -23.61 -3.42 -5.04
CA GLY A 131 -23.54 -3.73 -3.63
C GLY A 131 -22.53 -4.82 -3.33
N PHE A 132 -22.04 -4.83 -2.10
CA PHE A 132 -20.99 -5.72 -1.64
C PHE A 132 -21.28 -6.23 -0.24
N ARG A 133 -20.99 -7.50 0.03
CA ARG A 133 -20.83 -8.01 1.39
C ARG A 133 -19.38 -7.83 1.79
N MET A 134 -19.17 -7.27 2.96
CA MET A 134 -17.87 -7.03 3.55
C MET A 134 -17.71 -7.83 4.84
N LYS A 135 -16.53 -8.39 5.07
CA LYS A 135 -16.17 -9.06 6.32
C LYS A 135 -14.74 -8.71 6.68
N ASN A 136 -14.53 -8.11 7.85
CA ASN A 136 -13.24 -7.59 8.33
C ASN A 136 -12.53 -6.70 7.31
N GLY A 137 -13.29 -5.86 6.60
CA GLY A 137 -12.78 -5.00 5.54
C GLY A 137 -12.54 -5.69 4.19
N TYR A 138 -12.87 -6.98 4.02
CA TYR A 138 -12.75 -7.70 2.75
C TYR A 138 -14.09 -7.77 2.03
N ILE A 139 -14.14 -7.49 0.73
CA ILE A 139 -15.32 -7.81 -0.10
C ILE A 139 -15.35 -9.31 -0.33
N ILE A 140 -16.36 -9.98 0.21
CA ILE A 140 -16.51 -11.45 0.12
C ILE A 140 -17.59 -11.86 -0.90
N SER A 141 -18.46 -10.94 -1.30
CA SER A 141 -19.47 -11.18 -2.33
C SER A 141 -19.95 -9.87 -2.95
N LYS A 142 -20.61 -9.99 -4.11
CA LYS A 142 -21.31 -8.87 -4.78
C LYS A 142 -22.81 -9.14 -4.79
N PHE A 143 -23.59 -8.07 -4.64
CA PHE A 143 -25.03 -8.10 -4.83
C PHE A 143 -25.37 -7.75 -6.28
N ILE A 144 -26.26 -8.54 -6.89
CA ILE A 144 -26.82 -8.30 -8.21
C ILE A 144 -28.33 -8.19 -8.12
N LYS A 145 -28.94 -7.33 -8.95
CA LYS A 145 -30.40 -7.19 -9.02
C LYS A 145 -31.03 -8.48 -9.56
N GLU A 146 -32.08 -8.95 -8.91
CA GLU A 146 -32.83 -10.12 -9.40
C GLU A 146 -33.51 -9.80 -10.75
N THR A 147 -33.10 -10.52 -11.80
CA THR A 147 -33.75 -10.49 -13.12
C THR A 147 -34.33 -11.87 -13.43
N SER A 148 -35.40 -11.89 -14.22
CA SER A 148 -36.18 -13.09 -14.57
C SER A 148 -35.39 -14.23 -15.23
N LEU A 149 -34.14 -13.97 -15.64
CA LEU A 149 -33.25 -14.88 -16.38
C LEU A 149 -32.28 -15.67 -15.47
N ASN A 150 -32.07 -15.29 -14.21
CA ASN A 150 -31.08 -15.92 -13.32
C ASN A 150 -31.61 -17.14 -12.53
N LYS A 151 -32.55 -17.91 -13.11
CA LYS A 151 -33.20 -19.05 -12.43
C LYS A 151 -32.39 -20.36 -12.37
N THR A 152 -31.13 -20.38 -12.80
CA THR A 152 -30.34 -21.62 -12.88
C THR A 152 -28.99 -21.51 -12.18
N ASN A 153 -29.01 -21.90 -10.90
CA ASN A 153 -28.05 -22.72 -10.16
C ASN A 153 -28.14 -22.34 -8.68
N LYS A 154 -29.01 -23.06 -7.95
CA LYS A 154 -29.18 -22.93 -6.51
C LYS A 154 -27.87 -23.30 -5.81
N ILE A 155 -27.20 -22.29 -5.25
CA ILE A 155 -26.56 -22.42 -3.96
C ILE A 155 -27.23 -21.37 -3.09
N GLU A 156 -28.30 -21.78 -2.39
CA GLU A 156 -28.97 -20.95 -1.39
C GLU A 156 -28.02 -20.79 -0.19
N SER A 157 -27.21 -19.73 -0.17
CA SER A 157 -26.68 -19.23 1.09
C SER A 157 -27.82 -18.50 1.81
N LYS A 158 -28.58 -19.23 2.63
CA LYS A 158 -29.51 -18.63 3.58
C LYS A 158 -28.71 -17.78 4.58
N SER A 159 -28.59 -16.49 4.30
CA SER A 159 -28.34 -15.48 5.32
C SER A 159 -29.62 -15.35 6.15
N THR A 160 -29.60 -15.80 7.40
CA THR A 160 -30.76 -15.81 8.31
C THR A 160 -30.94 -14.55 9.15
N LEU A 161 -30.30 -13.42 8.80
CA LEU A 161 -30.65 -12.13 9.43
C LEU A 161 -31.58 -11.33 8.52
N ALA A 162 -32.88 -11.38 8.86
CA ALA A 162 -33.88 -10.47 8.32
C ALA A 162 -33.61 -9.06 8.85
N TYR A 163 -32.82 -8.27 8.11
CA TYR A 163 -32.72 -6.84 8.33
C TYR A 163 -34.02 -6.18 7.88
N ALA A 164 -34.56 -5.30 8.73
CA ALA A 164 -35.85 -4.67 8.50
C ALA A 164 -35.86 -3.89 7.17
N THR A 165 -36.82 -4.25 6.32
CA THR A 165 -37.22 -3.56 5.07
C THR A 165 -36.14 -3.38 4.01
N GLU A 166 -35.81 -4.45 3.28
CA GLU A 166 -35.17 -4.32 1.96
C GLU A 166 -36.21 -3.98 0.88
N PRO A 167 -36.16 -2.80 0.24
CA PRO A 167 -37.09 -2.44 -0.82
C PRO A 167 -36.83 -3.17 -2.14
N ILE A 168 -35.70 -3.87 -2.29
CA ILE A 168 -35.26 -4.51 -3.54
C ILE A 168 -34.69 -5.90 -3.22
N LYS A 169 -35.17 -6.94 -3.93
CA LYS A 169 -34.59 -8.29 -3.85
C LYS A 169 -33.26 -8.34 -4.62
N LEU A 170 -32.20 -8.77 -3.93
CA LEU A 170 -30.86 -8.90 -4.47
C LEU A 170 -30.39 -10.36 -4.36
N HIS A 171 -29.67 -10.85 -5.36
CA HIS A 171 -28.94 -12.10 -5.29
C HIS A 171 -27.50 -11.83 -4.87
N GLU A 172 -26.99 -12.63 -3.94
CA GLU A 172 -25.61 -12.58 -3.51
C GLU A 172 -24.79 -13.60 -4.31
N VAL A 173 -23.77 -13.13 -5.02
CA VAL A 173 -22.83 -13.98 -5.73
C VAL A 173 -21.54 -14.01 -4.94
N ILE A 174 -21.22 -15.16 -4.36
CA ILE A 174 -19.96 -15.38 -3.64
C ILE A 174 -18.82 -15.26 -4.65
N ILE A 175 -17.85 -14.40 -4.33
CA ILE A 175 -16.61 -14.27 -5.11
C ILE A 175 -15.51 -14.91 -4.26
N PRO A 176 -14.64 -15.78 -4.81
CA PRO A 176 -13.50 -16.29 -4.06
C PRO A 176 -12.70 -15.09 -3.53
N ALA A 177 -12.46 -15.07 -2.21
CA ALA A 177 -11.94 -13.91 -1.50
C ALA A 177 -10.66 -13.38 -2.16
N ARG A 178 -10.75 -12.20 -2.78
CA ARG A 178 -9.62 -11.46 -3.33
C ARG A 178 -9.51 -10.15 -2.54
N LYS A 179 -8.48 -10.08 -1.69
CA LYS A 179 -7.94 -8.87 -1.04
C LYS A 179 -8.85 -8.18 0.01
N PRO A 180 -8.26 -7.56 1.05
CA PRO A 180 -8.97 -6.56 1.86
C PRO A 180 -9.19 -5.31 1.01
N VAL A 181 -10.37 -4.71 1.12
CA VAL A 181 -10.72 -3.44 0.46
C VAL A 181 -11.51 -2.61 1.46
N GLN A 182 -10.80 -1.91 2.35
CA GLN A 182 -11.37 -0.81 3.14
C GLN A 182 -11.55 0.47 2.29
N SER A 183 -11.30 0.36 0.99
CA SER A 183 -11.47 1.40 0.00
C SER A 183 -12.23 0.87 -1.19
N LEU A 184 -13.02 1.73 -1.82
CA LEU A 184 -13.60 1.46 -3.13
C LEU A 184 -12.88 2.31 -4.17
N THR A 185 -12.70 1.77 -5.37
CA THR A 185 -12.25 2.62 -6.47
C THR A 185 -13.32 3.66 -6.78
N VAL A 186 -12.89 4.86 -7.20
CA VAL A 186 -13.82 5.91 -7.66
C VAL A 186 -14.69 5.39 -8.82
N ALA A 187 -14.13 4.50 -9.66
CA ALA A 187 -14.88 3.79 -10.68
C ALA A 187 -16.05 2.96 -10.14
N TYR A 188 -15.91 2.36 -8.94
CA TYR A 188 -17.02 1.63 -8.33
C TYR A 188 -18.19 2.54 -7.95
N LEU A 189 -17.93 3.79 -7.57
CA LEU A 189 -18.96 4.74 -7.17
C LEU A 189 -19.83 5.21 -8.34
N TYR A 190 -19.24 5.45 -9.52
CA TYR A 190 -19.91 6.23 -10.57
C TYR A 190 -20.11 5.53 -11.93
N VAL A 191 -19.40 4.44 -12.21
CA VAL A 191 -19.42 3.83 -13.55
C VAL A 191 -20.36 2.61 -13.60
N TYR A 192 -21.35 2.63 -14.48
CA TYR A 192 -22.23 1.48 -14.75
C TYR A 192 -21.41 0.33 -15.36
N SER A 193 -21.75 -0.91 -15.03
CA SER A 193 -20.99 -2.14 -15.34
C SER A 193 -20.51 -2.32 -16.80
N TRP A 194 -19.64 -3.33 -16.97
CA TRP A 194 -19.09 -4.01 -18.17
C TRP A 194 -17.94 -3.38 -18.99
N GLU A 195 -17.52 -2.14 -18.73
CA GLU A 195 -16.42 -1.48 -19.49
C GLU A 195 -15.18 -1.08 -18.68
N ILE A 196 -14.86 -1.75 -17.57
CA ILE A 196 -13.76 -1.30 -16.69
C ILE A 196 -12.72 -2.38 -16.46
N GLU A 197 -11.78 -2.48 -17.40
CA GLU A 197 -10.41 -2.93 -17.14
C GLU A 197 -9.34 -2.01 -17.79
N SER A 198 -9.72 -0.85 -18.36
CA SER A 198 -8.77 -0.03 -19.15
C SER A 198 -8.79 1.49 -18.92
N SER A 199 -9.49 2.00 -17.89
CA SER A 199 -9.49 3.45 -17.61
C SER A 199 -8.60 3.82 -16.43
N SER A 200 -7.97 5.00 -16.51
CA SER A 200 -7.10 5.59 -15.46
C SER A 200 -7.76 5.73 -14.09
N TYR A 201 -9.07 5.52 -13.98
CA TYR A 201 -9.85 5.58 -12.74
C TYR A 201 -9.73 4.32 -11.86
N SER A 202 -9.12 3.24 -12.37
CA SER A 202 -8.88 2.01 -11.58
C SER A 202 -7.91 2.22 -10.44
N ASP A 203 -7.08 3.27 -10.50
CA ASP A 203 -6.01 3.55 -9.56
C ASP A 203 -6.39 4.62 -8.51
N LEU A 204 -7.61 5.16 -8.58
CA LEU A 204 -8.14 6.14 -7.63
C LEU A 204 -9.01 5.45 -6.58
N TYR A 205 -8.68 5.62 -5.30
CA TYR A 205 -9.35 4.93 -4.20
C TYR A 205 -9.92 5.90 -3.16
N TRP A 206 -11.12 5.62 -2.69
CA TRP A 206 -11.74 6.33 -1.58
C TRP A 206 -11.93 5.39 -0.38
N GLY A 207 -11.35 5.76 0.78
CA GLY A 207 -11.47 5.02 2.03
C GLY A 207 -12.68 5.49 2.84
N PHE A 208 -13.75 4.70 2.86
CA PHE A 208 -15.07 5.16 3.36
C PHE A 208 -15.24 5.15 4.89
N GLY A 209 -14.23 4.70 5.63
CA GLY A 209 -14.20 4.70 7.10
C GLY A 209 -15.23 3.77 7.75
N GLY A 210 -14.81 2.95 8.72
CA GLY A 210 -15.70 2.02 9.43
C GLY A 210 -16.72 2.77 10.28
N GLY A 211 -17.99 2.73 9.90
CA GLY A 211 -19.09 3.29 10.67
C GLY A 211 -19.29 2.57 12.01
N GLY A 212 -18.84 3.19 13.09
CA GLY A 212 -19.13 2.81 14.47
C GLY A 212 -18.97 4.03 15.37
N GLY A 213 -20.09 4.66 15.74
CA GLY A 213 -20.12 5.94 16.45
C GLY A 213 -19.46 5.88 17.83
N GLY A 214 -18.55 6.83 18.08
CA GLY A 214 -17.97 7.11 19.38
C GLY A 214 -16.97 8.25 19.26
N SER A 215 -17.30 9.41 19.83
CA SER A 215 -16.42 10.56 19.98
C SER A 215 -15.04 10.14 20.55
N GLY A 216 -14.03 10.14 19.70
CA GLY A 216 -12.62 10.00 20.05
C GLY A 216 -11.82 10.48 18.86
N GLY A 217 -10.97 11.49 19.07
CA GLY A 217 -10.18 12.10 18.01
C GLY A 217 -9.57 11.05 17.10
N SER A 218 -9.77 11.24 15.80
CA SER A 218 -9.11 10.46 14.76
C SER A 218 -7.60 10.53 14.99
N ALA A 219 -7.04 9.49 15.59
CA ALA A 219 -5.65 9.18 15.35
C ALA A 219 -5.56 8.81 13.87
N GLU A 220 -4.73 9.56 13.14
CA GLU A 220 -4.24 9.19 11.81
C GLU A 220 -3.88 7.70 11.78
N PRO A 221 -3.94 7.03 10.61
CA PRO A 221 -3.30 5.73 10.48
C PRO A 221 -1.84 5.92 10.87
N VAL A 222 -1.49 5.46 12.08
CA VAL A 222 -0.14 5.53 12.60
C VAL A 222 0.69 4.71 11.61
N VAL A 223 1.52 5.40 10.82
CA VAL A 223 2.63 4.76 10.13
C VAL A 223 3.47 4.21 11.25
N GLU A 224 3.32 2.92 11.50
CA GLU A 224 4.01 2.24 12.59
C GLU A 224 5.51 2.42 12.38
N ASP A 225 6.17 2.98 13.38
CA ASP A 225 7.59 3.29 13.34
C ASP A 225 8.37 2.03 12.94
N PRO A 226 9.24 2.07 11.92
CA PRO A 226 10.01 0.89 11.53
C PRO A 226 10.81 0.28 12.69
N CYS A 227 11.21 1.08 13.68
CA CYS A 227 11.85 0.56 14.89
C CYS A 227 10.91 -0.34 15.72
N ASP A 228 9.64 0.06 15.90
CA ASP A 228 8.62 -0.76 16.58
C ASP A 228 8.33 -2.05 15.82
N GLN A 229 8.28 -1.98 14.49
CA GLN A 229 8.10 -3.16 13.65
C GLN A 229 9.29 -4.12 13.76
N LEU A 230 10.52 -3.61 13.75
CA LEU A 230 11.72 -4.41 13.92
C LEU A 230 11.77 -5.05 15.31
N LYS A 231 11.38 -4.32 16.35
CA LYS A 231 11.28 -4.83 17.72
C LYS A 231 10.27 -5.97 17.81
N THR A 232 9.09 -5.77 17.22
CA THR A 232 8.02 -6.79 17.16
C THR A 232 8.50 -8.03 16.40
N GLN A 233 9.05 -7.85 15.21
CA GLN A 233 9.57 -8.94 14.38
C GLN A 233 10.72 -9.70 15.06
N ASN A 234 11.68 -8.98 15.66
CA ASN A 234 12.81 -9.58 16.37
C ASN A 234 12.40 -10.25 17.69
N SER A 235 11.18 -10.03 18.18
CA SER A 235 10.62 -10.74 19.34
C SER A 235 9.80 -11.98 18.96
N ASN A 236 9.48 -12.16 17.68
CA ASN A 236 8.72 -13.32 17.20
C ASN A 236 9.59 -14.58 17.22
N THR A 237 9.16 -15.59 17.98
CA THR A 237 9.91 -16.84 18.19
C THR A 237 10.14 -17.64 16.91
N ASP A 238 9.14 -17.73 16.03
CA ASP A 238 9.24 -18.47 14.77
C ASP A 238 10.23 -17.79 13.83
N TYR A 239 10.14 -16.47 13.72
CA TYR A 239 11.07 -15.65 12.95
C TYR A 239 12.50 -15.76 13.49
N LEU A 240 12.68 -15.63 14.82
CA LEU A 240 13.99 -15.77 15.48
C LEU A 240 14.62 -17.15 15.20
N SER A 241 13.83 -18.21 15.23
CA SER A 241 14.32 -19.56 14.94
C SER A 241 14.90 -19.67 13.51
N LYS A 242 14.23 -19.04 12.53
CA LYS A 242 14.70 -18.96 11.14
C LYS A 242 15.96 -18.13 11.02
N ILE A 243 16.05 -16.98 11.69
CA ILE A 243 17.26 -16.15 11.69
C ILE A 243 18.45 -16.87 12.33
N GLN A 244 18.25 -17.59 13.44
CA GLN A 244 19.30 -18.40 14.05
C GLN A 244 19.79 -19.53 13.15
N SER A 245 18.89 -20.12 12.34
CA SER A 245 19.27 -21.07 11.29
C SER A 245 20.18 -20.42 10.25
N LEU A 246 19.80 -19.25 9.71
CA LEU A 246 20.61 -18.53 8.72
C LEU A 246 21.98 -18.11 9.27
N LYS A 247 22.07 -17.69 10.54
CA LYS A 247 23.36 -17.36 11.17
C LYS A 247 24.35 -18.53 11.20
N LYS A 248 23.88 -19.77 11.20
CA LYS A 248 24.73 -20.98 11.12
C LYS A 248 25.17 -21.32 9.71
N ASN A 249 24.54 -20.72 8.70
CA ASN A 249 24.72 -21.07 7.29
C ASN A 249 25.67 -20.11 6.54
N THR A 250 26.24 -19.09 7.19
CA THR A 250 27.14 -18.13 6.51
C THR A 250 28.42 -18.79 6.01
N GLY A 251 28.86 -19.88 6.63
CA GLY A 251 30.02 -20.67 6.19
C GLY A 251 29.74 -21.65 5.04
N LEU A 252 28.52 -21.69 4.51
CA LEU A 252 28.21 -22.51 3.33
C LEU A 252 28.74 -21.85 2.06
N LYS A 253 28.92 -22.64 0.99
CA LYS A 253 29.38 -22.12 -0.32
C LYS A 253 28.29 -21.41 -1.12
N ASN A 254 27.03 -21.59 -0.74
CA ASN A 254 25.88 -21.01 -1.42
C ASN A 254 25.04 -20.24 -0.40
N GLU A 255 24.52 -19.09 -0.80
CA GLU A 255 23.56 -18.37 0.02
C GLU A 255 22.30 -19.22 0.28
N THR A 256 21.75 -19.09 1.49
CA THR A 256 20.49 -19.70 1.90
C THR A 256 19.55 -18.62 2.43
N GLY A 257 18.25 -18.87 2.43
CA GLY A 257 17.30 -17.88 2.89
C GLY A 257 15.90 -18.40 3.04
N PHE A 258 14.99 -17.49 3.37
CA PHE A 258 13.55 -17.73 3.38
C PHE A 258 12.80 -16.44 3.01
N ILE A 259 11.60 -16.59 2.48
CA ILE A 259 10.64 -15.50 2.35
C ILE A 259 9.60 -15.55 3.46
N GLU A 260 9.06 -14.40 3.79
CA GLU A 260 7.87 -14.23 4.62
C GLU A 260 6.69 -13.81 3.74
N ASN A 261 5.59 -14.55 3.86
CA ASN A 261 4.34 -14.27 3.19
C ASN A 261 3.45 -13.35 4.05
N LYS A 262 2.47 -12.69 3.41
CA LYS A 262 1.48 -11.84 4.11
C LYS A 262 0.69 -12.53 5.23
N ASP A 263 0.52 -13.84 5.15
CA ASP A 263 -0.19 -14.63 6.16
C ASP A 263 0.70 -14.99 7.36
N GLY A 264 1.94 -14.51 7.39
CA GLY A 264 2.95 -14.80 8.42
C GLY A 264 3.66 -16.13 8.22
N THR A 265 3.38 -16.87 7.14
CA THR A 265 4.07 -18.13 6.87
C THR A 265 5.45 -17.88 6.26
N PHE A 266 6.39 -18.78 6.57
CA PHE A 266 7.74 -18.76 6.03
C PHE A 266 7.93 -19.87 5.01
N LYS A 267 8.60 -19.55 3.90
CA LYS A 267 9.01 -20.53 2.89
C LYS A 267 10.51 -20.47 2.70
N ASP A 268 11.18 -21.60 2.95
CA ASP A 268 12.61 -21.73 2.74
C ASP A 268 12.95 -21.63 1.25
N LEU A 269 14.06 -20.93 0.98
CA LEU A 269 14.63 -20.79 -0.35
C LEU A 269 15.84 -21.72 -0.46
N ILE A 270 15.82 -22.56 -1.48
CA ILE A 270 16.90 -23.48 -1.79
C ILE A 270 17.66 -22.88 -2.96
N ASN A 271 18.95 -22.63 -2.79
CA ASN A 271 19.81 -22.28 -3.91
C ASN A 271 20.13 -23.55 -4.72
N THR A 272 19.78 -23.56 -6.00
CA THR A 272 20.01 -24.67 -6.92
C THR A 272 21.14 -24.40 -7.93
N THR A 273 21.77 -23.22 -7.88
CA THR A 273 22.88 -22.82 -8.77
C THR A 273 23.94 -22.00 -8.00
N ASN A 274 24.84 -21.30 -8.70
CA ASN A 274 25.96 -20.50 -8.17
C ASN A 274 25.63 -19.64 -6.94
N ASP A 275 26.68 -19.12 -6.29
CA ASP A 275 26.77 -18.40 -5.01
C ASP A 275 25.56 -17.55 -4.56
N GLY A 276 24.75 -16.96 -5.44
CA GLY A 276 23.61 -16.10 -5.08
C GLY A 276 22.23 -16.79 -5.01
N LEU A 277 21.38 -16.35 -4.09
CA LEU A 277 20.01 -16.84 -3.93
C LEU A 277 19.02 -16.18 -4.91
N ASP A 278 18.08 -16.95 -5.48
CA ASP A 278 16.94 -16.37 -6.20
C ASP A 278 15.74 -16.17 -5.25
N ILE A 279 15.31 -14.92 -5.16
CA ILE A 279 14.22 -14.50 -4.28
C ILE A 279 12.95 -14.35 -5.12
N PRO A 280 11.87 -15.08 -4.79
CA PRO A 280 10.57 -14.91 -5.42
C PRO A 280 10.08 -13.46 -5.29
N LYS A 281 9.67 -12.89 -6.42
CA LYS A 281 9.14 -11.52 -6.51
C LYS A 281 7.62 -11.57 -6.69
N ASP A 282 6.98 -12.51 -6.01
CA ASP A 282 5.56 -12.73 -6.15
C ASP A 282 4.75 -11.73 -5.34
N ALA A 283 3.45 -11.76 -5.61
CA ALA A 283 2.51 -10.87 -4.99
C ALA A 283 2.34 -11.15 -3.49
N ASN A 284 2.65 -12.36 -3.00
CA ASN A 284 2.37 -12.81 -1.65
C ASN A 284 3.50 -12.50 -0.65
N THR A 285 4.71 -12.27 -1.16
CA THR A 285 5.93 -12.03 -0.38
C THR A 285 5.96 -10.61 0.19
N ILE A 286 6.17 -10.48 1.51
CA ILE A 286 6.40 -9.20 2.20
C ILE A 286 7.82 -9.05 2.73
N GLY A 287 8.53 -10.16 2.88
CA GLY A 287 9.88 -10.17 3.43
C GLY A 287 10.78 -11.17 2.72
N PHE A 288 12.05 -10.82 2.56
CA PHE A 288 13.08 -11.80 2.23
C PHE A 288 14.23 -11.72 3.22
N ASN A 289 14.80 -12.87 3.55
CA ASN A 289 15.91 -13.00 4.46
C ASN A 289 16.91 -13.97 3.83
N HIS A 290 18.16 -13.56 3.68
CA HIS A 290 19.20 -14.45 3.15
C HIS A 290 20.56 -14.21 3.79
N THR A 291 21.39 -15.23 3.69
CA THR A 291 22.79 -15.16 4.14
C THR A 291 23.65 -14.56 3.04
N HIS A 292 24.68 -13.80 3.40
CA HIS A 292 25.86 -13.60 2.56
C HIS A 292 26.99 -14.48 3.11
N ILE A 293 27.65 -15.23 2.22
CA ILE A 293 28.62 -16.26 2.61
C ILE A 293 29.98 -15.67 3.05
N ASP A 294 30.72 -16.45 3.83
CA ASP A 294 32.06 -16.12 4.29
C ASP A 294 33.11 -16.21 3.18
N ASP A 295 34.27 -15.59 3.41
CA ASP A 295 35.41 -15.64 2.50
C ASP A 295 35.82 -17.09 2.25
N TYR A 296 36.07 -17.45 0.99
CA TYR A 296 36.42 -18.83 0.60
C TYR A 296 37.44 -18.84 -0.54
N GLU A 297 38.21 -19.91 -0.62
CA GLU A 297 39.12 -20.13 -1.74
C GLU A 297 38.32 -20.34 -3.03
N SER A 298 38.66 -19.57 -4.07
CA SER A 298 38.05 -19.68 -5.40
C SER A 298 38.38 -21.00 -6.12
N GLY A 299 39.47 -21.65 -5.72
CA GLY A 299 40.07 -22.78 -6.42
C GLY A 299 41.15 -22.37 -7.42
N ASP A 300 41.31 -21.08 -7.69
CA ASP A 300 42.35 -20.51 -8.54
C ASP A 300 43.54 -19.99 -7.71
N TYR A 301 44.69 -19.82 -8.36
CA TYR A 301 45.92 -19.33 -7.75
C TYR A 301 46.45 -18.12 -8.54
N ASP A 302 47.04 -17.15 -7.84
CA ASP A 302 47.73 -16.01 -8.46
C ASP A 302 49.09 -16.41 -9.06
N GLU A 303 49.76 -15.46 -9.72
CA GLU A 303 51.07 -15.70 -10.36
C GLU A 303 52.17 -16.12 -9.37
N ASP A 304 51.99 -15.83 -8.08
CA ASP A 304 52.89 -16.18 -6.99
C ASP A 304 52.53 -17.53 -6.33
N GLY A 305 51.46 -18.19 -6.80
CA GLY A 305 50.99 -19.48 -6.29
C GLY A 305 50.14 -19.39 -5.01
N ASN A 306 49.65 -18.21 -4.63
CA ASN A 306 48.71 -18.06 -3.52
C ASN A 306 47.28 -18.29 -3.98
N ALA A 307 46.47 -18.95 -3.14
CA ALA A 307 45.05 -19.16 -3.44
C ALA A 307 44.32 -17.82 -3.53
N ILE A 308 43.57 -17.61 -4.62
CA ILE A 308 42.72 -16.44 -4.79
C ILE A 308 41.50 -16.62 -3.88
N ILE A 309 41.31 -15.67 -2.97
CA ILE A 309 40.18 -15.66 -2.02
C ILE A 309 39.02 -14.86 -2.62
N ASN A 310 37.86 -15.51 -2.72
CA ASN A 310 36.60 -14.82 -3.00
C ASN A 310 36.14 -14.11 -1.73
N GLN A 311 35.87 -12.82 -1.85
CA GLN A 311 35.44 -11.95 -0.74
C GLN A 311 34.06 -11.36 -1.03
N PRO A 312 32.97 -12.10 -0.74
CA PRO A 312 31.61 -11.58 -0.88
C PRO A 312 31.39 -10.31 -0.06
N ILE A 313 30.64 -9.35 -0.62
CA ILE A 313 30.31 -8.10 0.06
C ILE A 313 29.24 -8.40 1.12
N LYS A 314 29.54 -8.19 2.41
CA LYS A 314 28.69 -8.59 3.55
C LYS A 314 27.56 -7.59 3.89
N ILE A 315 26.99 -6.94 2.87
CA ILE A 315 25.82 -6.06 2.93
C ILE A 315 25.03 -6.18 1.61
N PHE A 316 23.78 -5.72 1.57
CA PHE A 316 22.89 -5.77 0.40
C PHE A 316 23.59 -5.36 -0.91
N SER A 317 23.44 -6.21 -1.93
CA SER A 317 23.87 -5.94 -3.31
C SER A 317 22.84 -5.07 -4.06
N PRO A 318 23.20 -4.52 -5.24
CA PRO A 318 22.24 -3.85 -6.11
C PRO A 318 21.05 -4.75 -6.50
N LYS A 319 21.28 -6.06 -6.66
CA LYS A 319 20.21 -7.03 -6.96
C LYS A 319 19.24 -7.20 -5.78
N ASP A 320 19.72 -7.11 -4.55
CA ASP A 320 18.87 -7.16 -3.36
C ASP A 320 18.01 -5.90 -3.25
N VAL A 321 18.60 -4.73 -3.51
CA VAL A 321 17.87 -3.45 -3.54
C VAL A 321 16.82 -3.44 -4.66
N MET A 322 17.15 -3.97 -5.85
CA MET A 322 16.19 -4.17 -6.92
C MET A 322 15.02 -5.06 -6.47
N THR A 323 15.34 -6.18 -5.82
CA THR A 323 14.32 -7.12 -5.33
C THR A 323 13.41 -6.44 -4.30
N PHE A 324 14.00 -5.68 -3.37
CA PHE A 324 13.26 -4.89 -2.38
C PHE A 324 12.31 -3.88 -3.05
N ILE A 325 12.78 -3.14 -4.05
CA ILE A 325 11.97 -2.20 -4.85
C ILE A 325 10.83 -2.91 -5.58
N ILE A 326 11.09 -4.08 -6.16
CA ILE A 326 10.04 -4.88 -6.84
C ILE A 326 8.97 -5.31 -5.83
N LEU A 327 9.37 -5.74 -4.62
CA LEU A 327 8.42 -6.07 -3.56
C LEU A 327 7.60 -4.84 -3.12
N LEU A 328 8.21 -3.67 -3.00
CA LEU A 328 7.49 -2.41 -2.72
C LEU A 328 6.47 -2.07 -3.81
N ASN A 329 6.84 -2.22 -5.08
CA ASN A 329 5.92 -2.02 -6.21
C ASN A 329 4.78 -3.04 -6.20
N ASN A 330 5.08 -4.31 -5.92
CA ASN A 330 4.07 -5.35 -5.78
C ASN A 330 3.14 -5.07 -4.60
N ALA A 331 3.68 -4.56 -3.49
CA ALA A 331 2.95 -4.16 -2.31
C ALA A 331 1.99 -3.02 -2.62
N ASN A 332 2.49 -1.98 -3.29
CA ASN A 332 1.71 -0.84 -3.75
C ASN A 332 0.56 -1.26 -4.68
N ARG A 333 0.84 -2.07 -5.71
CA ARG A 333 -0.16 -2.62 -6.65
C ARG A 333 -1.22 -3.49 -5.99
N GLN A 334 -0.97 -3.93 -4.76
CA GLN A 334 -1.87 -4.80 -4.00
C GLN A 334 -2.43 -4.13 -2.75
N ASN A 335 -2.16 -2.84 -2.55
CA ASN A 335 -2.57 -2.06 -1.39
C ASN A 335 -2.12 -2.69 -0.05
N ILE A 336 -0.88 -3.20 -0.04
CA ILE A 336 -0.21 -3.70 1.16
C ILE A 336 0.61 -2.55 1.73
N SER A 337 0.63 -2.44 3.06
CA SER A 337 1.44 -1.44 3.76
C SER A 337 2.90 -1.53 3.32
N LEU A 338 3.43 -0.44 2.75
CA LEU A 338 4.83 -0.40 2.32
C LEU A 338 5.80 -0.58 3.50
N GLY A 339 5.39 -0.15 4.70
CA GLY A 339 6.15 -0.37 5.93
C GLY A 339 6.30 -1.85 6.32
N SER A 340 5.34 -2.70 5.93
CA SER A 340 5.46 -4.15 6.17
C SER A 340 6.52 -4.81 5.29
N ILE A 341 6.99 -4.14 4.24
CA ILE A 341 7.98 -4.69 3.32
C ILE A 341 9.37 -4.54 3.92
N TYR A 342 10.14 -5.62 3.92
CA TYR A 342 11.51 -5.61 4.41
C TYR A 342 12.40 -6.58 3.63
N GLY A 343 13.71 -6.29 3.64
CA GLY A 343 14.73 -7.24 3.18
C GLY A 343 15.77 -7.39 4.28
N LYS A 344 16.29 -8.59 4.54
CA LYS A 344 17.31 -8.82 5.58
C LYS A 344 18.47 -9.64 5.03
N VAL A 345 19.68 -9.14 5.26
CA VAL A 345 20.93 -9.85 4.97
C VAL A 345 21.61 -10.22 6.28
N ILE A 346 22.01 -11.48 6.39
CA ILE A 346 22.74 -12.04 7.52
C ILE A 346 24.14 -12.44 7.03
N SER A 347 25.18 -11.89 7.66
CA SER A 347 26.56 -12.33 7.45
C SER A 347 27.16 -12.77 8.79
N SER A 348 28.36 -13.35 8.74
CA SER A 348 29.11 -13.72 9.95
C SER A 348 29.43 -12.54 10.87
N SER A 349 29.53 -11.33 10.31
CA SER A 349 29.92 -10.13 11.04
C SER A 349 28.74 -9.23 11.40
N ASN A 350 27.71 -9.16 10.55
CA ASN A 350 26.63 -8.18 10.70
C ASN A 350 25.30 -8.72 10.18
N THR A 351 24.20 -8.23 10.75
CA THR A 351 22.84 -8.42 10.23
C THR A 351 22.26 -7.05 9.87
N TYR A 352 21.79 -6.89 8.63
CA TYR A 352 21.21 -5.64 8.14
C TYR A 352 19.78 -5.86 7.65
N THR A 353 18.92 -4.86 7.84
CA THR A 353 17.53 -4.86 7.37
C THR A 353 17.26 -3.60 6.55
N LEU A 354 16.65 -3.74 5.38
CA LEU A 354 16.04 -2.64 4.65
C LEU A 354 14.58 -2.48 5.09
N LYS A 355 14.19 -1.23 5.31
CA LYS A 355 12.81 -0.81 5.55
C LYS A 355 12.47 0.36 4.64
N PHE A 356 11.18 0.57 4.40
CA PHE A 356 10.69 1.69 3.62
C PHE A 356 9.91 2.66 4.51
N GLU A 357 10.37 3.91 4.53
CA GLU A 357 9.82 5.02 5.31
C GLU A 357 9.22 6.13 4.43
N GLY A 358 9.28 5.96 3.10
CA GLY A 358 8.75 6.92 2.14
C GLY A 358 7.36 6.58 1.61
N VAL A 359 7.02 7.22 0.50
CA VAL A 359 5.86 6.90 -0.34
C VAL A 359 6.32 6.34 -1.68
N ILE A 360 5.46 5.58 -2.39
CA ILE A 360 5.91 4.88 -3.61
C ILE A 360 6.50 5.81 -4.70
N SER A 361 6.09 7.09 -4.73
CA SER A 361 6.65 8.12 -5.63
C SER A 361 8.10 8.49 -5.33
N ASP A 362 8.61 8.14 -4.14
CA ASP A 362 10.01 8.33 -3.76
C ASP A 362 10.94 7.31 -4.44
N ILE A 363 10.39 6.23 -4.99
CA ILE A 363 11.17 5.19 -5.66
C ILE A 363 11.38 5.59 -7.12
N ASN A 364 12.64 5.86 -7.49
CA ASN A 364 13.02 6.00 -8.88
C ASN A 364 12.94 4.63 -9.60
N GLN A 365 11.87 4.42 -10.36
CA GLN A 365 11.64 3.16 -11.10
C GLN A 365 12.49 3.04 -12.37
N SER A 366 13.20 4.10 -12.76
CA SER A 366 14.00 4.14 -13.98
C SER A 366 15.48 3.80 -13.77
N ILE A 367 15.86 3.29 -12.60
CA ILE A 367 17.25 2.90 -12.31
C ILE A 367 17.62 1.69 -13.16
N PRO A 368 18.63 1.80 -14.05
CA PRO A 368 19.12 0.66 -14.79
C PRO A 368 19.99 -0.20 -13.87
N PHE A 369 19.47 -1.36 -13.46
CA PHE A 369 20.23 -2.37 -12.73
C PHE A 369 21.13 -3.16 -13.69
N ASP A 370 22.23 -2.53 -14.10
CA ASP A 370 23.18 -3.07 -15.07
C ASP A 370 24.60 -3.19 -14.49
N LYS A 371 25.54 -3.66 -15.33
CA LYS A 371 26.96 -3.81 -14.95
C LYS A 371 27.67 -2.48 -14.66
N VAL A 372 27.12 -1.34 -15.08
CA VAL A 372 27.67 -0.02 -14.71
C VAL A 372 27.30 0.27 -13.26
N LEU A 373 26.05 0.02 -12.88
CA LEU A 373 25.59 0.16 -11.51
C LEU A 373 26.37 -0.74 -10.55
N ASP A 374 26.59 -2.00 -10.91
CA ASP A 374 27.37 -2.94 -10.10
C ASP A 374 28.81 -2.45 -9.87
N ARG A 375 29.46 -1.92 -10.91
CA ARG A 375 30.82 -1.34 -10.80
C ARG A 375 30.85 -0.09 -9.94
N ASN A 376 29.83 0.76 -10.03
CA ASN A 376 29.73 1.97 -9.20
C ASN A 376 29.51 1.61 -7.73
N TYR A 377 28.64 0.63 -7.47
CA TYR A 377 28.44 0.05 -6.15
C TYR A 377 29.75 -0.50 -5.56
N GLN A 378 30.46 -1.36 -6.29
CA GLN A 378 31.74 -1.91 -5.84
C GLN A 378 32.78 -0.83 -5.55
N LYS A 379 32.85 0.22 -6.38
CA LYS A 379 33.72 1.38 -6.14
C LYS A 379 33.34 2.13 -4.86
N ALA A 380 32.06 2.35 -4.61
CA ALA A 380 31.58 3.02 -3.40
C ALA A 380 31.94 2.22 -2.14
N ILE A 381 31.70 0.90 -2.16
CA ILE A 381 32.06 0.00 -1.06
C ILE A 381 33.58 0.00 -0.82
N LYS A 382 34.40 -0.11 -1.88
CA LYS A 382 35.86 -0.12 -1.76
C LYS A 382 36.42 1.20 -1.22
N LYS A 383 35.82 2.32 -1.61
CA LYS A 383 36.29 3.66 -1.22
C LYS A 383 35.86 4.04 0.20
N ASN A 384 34.62 3.74 0.56
CA ASN A 384 33.97 4.30 1.75
C ASN A 384 33.71 3.25 2.86
N GLY A 385 33.93 1.96 2.59
CA GLY A 385 33.55 0.86 3.48
C GLY A 385 32.11 0.40 3.28
N LEU A 386 31.70 -0.66 4.00
CA LEU A 386 30.41 -1.33 3.77
C LEU A 386 29.19 -0.41 3.99
N GLU A 387 29.03 0.10 5.21
CA GLU A 387 27.84 0.88 5.59
C GLU A 387 27.79 2.22 4.83
N ASN A 388 28.89 2.99 4.83
CA ASN A 388 28.94 4.29 4.14
C ASN A 388 28.85 4.10 2.61
N GLY A 389 29.56 3.14 2.04
CA GLY A 389 29.51 2.85 0.60
C GLY A 389 28.12 2.45 0.12
N PHE A 390 27.39 1.65 0.91
CA PHE A 390 26.01 1.28 0.60
C PHE A 390 25.05 2.47 0.70
N LEU A 391 25.15 3.28 1.76
CA LEU A 391 24.30 4.46 1.91
C LEU A 391 24.57 5.51 0.81
N GLN A 392 25.83 5.73 0.44
CA GLN A 392 26.20 6.59 -0.68
C GLN A 392 25.63 6.05 -1.99
N PHE A 393 25.67 4.73 -2.20
CA PHE A 393 25.05 4.09 -3.35
C PHE A 393 23.54 4.38 -3.42
N LEU A 394 22.79 4.27 -2.31
CA LEU A 394 21.36 4.61 -2.29
C LEU A 394 21.12 6.10 -2.63
N GLN A 395 21.95 6.99 -2.09
CA GLN A 395 21.86 8.43 -2.36
C GLN A 395 22.15 8.75 -3.83
N ASP A 396 23.25 8.24 -4.39
CA ASP A 396 23.72 8.51 -5.76
C ASP A 396 22.76 7.95 -6.82
N THR A 397 22.05 6.87 -6.50
CA THR A 397 21.04 6.26 -7.39
C THR A 397 19.69 6.96 -7.32
N GLY A 398 19.51 7.89 -6.38
CA GLY A 398 18.25 8.60 -6.17
C GLY A 398 17.16 7.71 -5.56
N ILE A 399 17.53 6.60 -4.90
CA ILE A 399 16.58 5.75 -4.17
C ILE A 399 16.26 6.46 -2.85
N LYS A 400 15.06 7.05 -2.76
CA LYS A 400 14.57 7.72 -1.55
C LYS A 400 13.65 6.80 -0.77
N GLY A 401 13.48 7.10 0.53
CA GLY A 401 12.58 6.37 1.43
C GLY A 401 13.07 4.98 1.85
N VAL A 402 14.18 4.46 1.31
CA VAL A 402 14.79 3.20 1.75
C VAL A 402 15.78 3.48 2.87
N SER A 403 15.58 2.82 4.01
CA SER A 403 16.41 2.97 5.20
C SER A 403 17.14 1.69 5.55
N LEU A 404 18.40 1.84 5.98
CA LEU A 404 19.24 0.76 6.45
C LEU A 404 19.19 0.68 7.97
N TYR A 405 18.90 -0.50 8.49
CA TYR A 405 18.97 -0.83 9.91
C TYR A 405 20.01 -1.91 10.16
N LYS A 406 20.84 -1.72 11.18
CA LYS A 406 21.73 -2.75 11.70
C LYS A 406 21.07 -3.42 12.89
N VAL A 407 21.02 -4.75 12.91
CA VAL A 407 20.48 -5.53 14.02
C VAL A 407 21.63 -6.09 14.84
N ASN A 408 21.67 -5.74 16.11
CA ASN A 408 22.67 -6.16 17.09
C ASN A 408 22.43 -7.61 17.53
N THR A 409 23.42 -8.19 18.20
CA THR A 409 23.37 -9.58 18.66
C THR A 409 22.30 -9.82 19.72
N ASP A 410 21.95 -8.80 20.50
CA ASP A 410 20.89 -8.79 21.51
C ASP A 410 19.48 -8.56 20.93
N GLY A 411 19.36 -8.40 19.61
CA GLY A 411 18.10 -8.16 18.91
C GLY A 411 17.67 -6.69 18.84
N THR A 412 18.41 -5.78 19.48
CA THR A 412 18.22 -4.33 19.30
C THR A 412 18.60 -3.92 17.88
N ALA A 413 18.11 -2.77 17.43
CA ALA A 413 18.37 -2.25 16.10
C ALA A 413 18.84 -0.80 16.14
N GLU A 414 19.60 -0.41 15.12
CA GLU A 414 20.08 0.95 14.92
C GLU A 414 19.85 1.37 13.47
N LYS A 415 19.24 2.53 13.26
CA LYS A 415 19.14 3.15 11.94
C LYS A 415 20.50 3.72 11.55
N LYS A 416 20.94 3.45 10.32
CA LYS A 416 22.15 4.01 9.71
C LYS A 416 21.74 4.99 8.61
N SER A 417 22.29 6.20 8.63
CA SER A 417 22.01 7.26 7.66
C SER A 417 23.27 8.09 7.39
N LEU A 418 23.23 8.99 6.39
CA LEU A 418 24.30 9.93 6.12
C LEU A 418 23.92 11.34 6.60
N ASP A 419 24.87 12.06 7.19
CA ASP A 419 24.75 13.51 7.40
C ASP A 419 25.03 14.30 6.11
N ALA A 420 24.96 15.64 6.20
CA ALA A 420 25.25 16.53 5.07
C ALA A 420 26.70 16.46 4.55
N ASN A 421 27.62 15.84 5.31
CA ASN A 421 29.03 15.66 4.97
C ASN A 421 29.36 14.21 4.55
N ASN A 422 28.34 13.37 4.34
CA ASN A 422 28.47 11.94 4.02
C ASN A 422 29.17 11.10 5.12
N ASN A 423 29.06 11.52 6.38
CA ASN A 423 29.43 10.69 7.52
C ASN A 423 28.25 9.85 7.99
N ILE A 424 28.52 8.65 8.50
CA ILE A 424 27.49 7.78 9.06
C ILE A 424 26.95 8.39 10.35
N VAL A 425 25.63 8.59 10.40
CA VAL A 425 24.85 8.86 11.61
C VAL A 425 24.15 7.57 12.03
N THR A 426 24.34 7.20 13.29
CA THR A 426 23.70 6.05 13.92
C THR A 426 22.66 6.52 14.92
N THR A 427 21.42 6.05 14.76
CA THR A 427 20.32 6.36 15.68
C THR A 427 19.76 5.05 16.24
N PRO A 428 19.86 4.81 17.56
CA PRO A 428 19.26 3.64 18.18
C PRO A 428 17.74 3.59 17.98
N CYS A 429 17.20 2.39 17.76
CA CYS A 429 15.77 2.14 17.91
C CYS A 429 15.45 2.02 19.40
N SER A 430 14.85 3.07 19.97
CA SER A 430 14.47 3.16 21.40
C SER A 430 13.15 2.45 21.71
#